data_AF-A0A8A1MN28-F1
#
_entry.id   AF-A0A8A1MN28-F1
#
_cell.length_a   1.000
_cell.length_b   1.000
_cell.length_c   1.000
_cell.angle_alpha   90.00
_cell.angle_beta   90.00
_cell.angle_gamma   90.00
#
_symmetry.space_group_name_H-M   'P 1'
#
loop_
_entity.id
_entity.type
_entity.pdbx_description
1 polymer ?
#
loop_
_entity_poly.entity_id
_entity_poly.type
_entity_poly.pdbx_seq_one_letter_code
_entity_poly.pdbx_strand_id
1 'polypeptide(L)'
;MNRNFNASSPRSKPVVRISLKDQQASPVNSYTTLDKIDGEVSIRSDYDVSFEKLSITFEGTSRTIIESPGVSGPAIGRYSAFHTFLRLAQPIDEEQYPQYRIFEAGRTYTFPFTFVVPEQLLPSSCNHKHNHPQVHAAHTLLPPSLGDPTISGNGGTILDDMAPLITQIQYAVRAQVFKKCPADDSFKVMVDAKEKVRFIPAVDQAPPLSVPDDSEEYQMRKEKDVRKGSLRGKIGRIVMAAAQPKAIPVPASPTSTQSVEDVPSTMVTVHLRFDPTNEEQQPPRLGRIWTRLKANTFFSAQPWADIAAKNSSLNWALNRGIYTQTVPLASRCVASAMWQKHTGTSSCSPAASILRRRDSFQSTSSVESLTGPSAGYAGETFYTASILVPTSLSLTRAYLPTFHSCLSSRTYALEISLSYHTPNANLTAPTLALLLPVQISTTESLAEASAARGDPERAGNSYDEFFTPRSIAPPQAEFTERSSTLSMGPRQGRSDTLVSTTSATSTMSPPEYSPVSSPCARRTGVMTAC
;
A
#
# COMPACT_ATOMS: atom_id res chain seq x y z
N MET A 1 0.15 -62.97 -31.37
CA MET A 1 0.09 -61.51 -31.58
C MET A 1 -0.73 -60.91 -30.47
N ASN A 2 -0.11 -60.24 -29.49
CA ASN A 2 -0.81 -59.33 -28.57
C ASN A 2 0.13 -58.18 -28.26
N ARG A 3 -0.16 -57.02 -28.86
CA ARG A 3 0.50 -55.74 -28.56
C ARG A 3 -0.08 -55.22 -27.24
N ASN A 4 0.68 -55.29 -26.17
CA ASN A 4 0.41 -54.45 -25.00
C ASN A 4 0.91 -53.04 -25.32
N PHE A 5 -0.04 -52.14 -25.57
CA PHE A 5 0.21 -50.71 -25.53
C PHE A 5 0.53 -50.34 -24.08
N ASN A 6 1.80 -50.04 -23.80
CA ASN A 6 2.18 -49.36 -22.56
C ASN A 6 1.48 -48.01 -22.53
N ALA A 7 0.46 -47.89 -21.69
CA ALA A 7 -0.01 -46.60 -21.22
C ALA A 7 1.14 -45.94 -20.46
N SER A 8 1.79 -44.96 -21.08
CA SER A 8 2.85 -44.18 -20.44
C SER A 8 2.24 -43.43 -19.26
N SER A 9 2.63 -43.80 -18.05
CA SER A 9 2.43 -42.98 -16.87
C SER A 9 3.00 -41.57 -17.14
N PRO A 10 2.31 -40.49 -16.72
CA PRO A 10 2.81 -39.14 -16.94
C PRO A 10 4.17 -38.99 -16.24
N ARG A 11 5.23 -38.78 -17.02
CA ARG A 11 6.59 -38.58 -16.49
C ARG A 11 6.59 -37.37 -15.53
N SER A 12 7.16 -37.55 -14.34
CA SER A 12 7.20 -36.54 -13.27
C SER A 12 8.11 -35.36 -13.60
N LYS A 13 7.56 -34.14 -13.70
CA LYS A 13 8.34 -32.92 -13.98
C LYS A 13 9.59 -32.80 -13.09
N PRO A 14 10.71 -32.23 -13.61
CA PRO A 14 11.91 -32.05 -12.80
C PRO A 14 11.60 -31.23 -11.54
N VAL A 15 12.26 -31.58 -10.44
CA VAL A 15 12.13 -30.87 -9.17
C VAL A 15 13.09 -29.67 -9.22
N VAL A 16 12.53 -28.48 -9.04
CA VAL A 16 13.28 -27.22 -8.97
C VAL A 16 13.13 -26.67 -7.56
N ARG A 17 14.26 -26.41 -6.88
CA ARG A 17 14.30 -25.79 -5.55
C ARG A 17 15.13 -24.51 -5.61
N ILE A 18 14.66 -23.49 -4.91
CA ILE A 18 15.34 -22.20 -4.79
C ILE A 18 15.79 -22.10 -3.34
N SER A 19 17.09 -21.91 -3.13
CA SER A 19 17.69 -21.75 -1.81
C SER A 19 18.30 -20.36 -1.70
N LEU A 20 17.96 -19.62 -0.66
CA LEU A 20 18.58 -18.33 -0.35
C LEU A 20 19.79 -18.57 0.57
N LYS A 21 20.86 -17.81 0.40
CA LYS A 21 21.99 -17.79 1.34
C LYS A 21 21.60 -16.98 2.58
N ASP A 22 22.29 -17.23 3.69
CA ASP A 22 22.13 -16.52 4.96
C ASP A 22 20.67 -16.43 5.44
N GLN A 23 19.90 -17.50 5.21
CA GLN A 23 18.54 -17.59 5.72
C GLN A 23 18.57 -17.36 7.23
N GLN A 24 17.91 -16.27 7.65
CA GLN A 24 17.78 -15.97 9.06
C GLN A 24 17.04 -17.13 9.75
N ALA A 25 17.26 -17.34 11.04
CA ALA A 25 16.49 -18.30 11.85
C ALA A 25 14.97 -17.98 11.88
N SER A 26 14.59 -16.83 11.33
CA SER A 26 13.23 -16.38 11.04
C SER A 26 12.54 -17.27 9.99
N PRO A 27 11.23 -17.55 10.13
CA PRO A 27 10.45 -18.21 9.08
C PRO A 27 10.31 -17.37 7.79
N VAL A 28 10.70 -16.09 7.81
CA VAL A 28 10.55 -15.16 6.69
C VAL A 28 11.85 -14.39 6.44
N ASN A 29 12.43 -14.56 5.25
CA ASN A 29 13.57 -13.76 4.79
C ASN A 29 13.10 -12.35 4.43
N SER A 30 13.66 -11.35 5.11
CA SER A 30 13.26 -9.94 4.98
C SER A 30 14.42 -9.12 4.43
N TYR A 31 14.12 -8.33 3.41
CA TYR A 31 15.07 -7.47 2.72
C TYR A 31 14.57 -6.02 2.69
N THR A 32 15.50 -5.09 2.53
CA THR A 32 15.25 -3.67 2.36
C THR A 32 16.01 -3.12 1.15
N THR A 33 15.94 -1.80 0.95
CA THR A 33 16.55 -1.10 -0.17
C THR A 33 18.06 -1.37 -0.22
N LEU A 34 18.56 -1.72 -1.41
CA LEU A 34 19.97 -2.05 -1.70
C LEU A 34 20.50 -3.34 -1.08
N ASP A 35 19.66 -4.15 -0.44
CA ASP A 35 20.08 -5.47 0.03
C ASP A 35 20.45 -6.39 -1.14
N LYS A 36 21.43 -7.27 -0.88
CA LYS A 36 21.79 -8.37 -1.76
C LYS A 36 20.98 -9.62 -1.43
N ILE A 37 20.39 -10.23 -2.44
CA ILE A 37 19.68 -11.49 -2.37
C ILE A 37 20.53 -12.52 -3.13
N ASP A 38 21.34 -13.25 -2.38
CA ASP A 38 22.19 -14.33 -2.89
C ASP A 38 21.52 -15.69 -2.72
N GLY A 39 21.73 -16.58 -3.68
CA GLY A 39 21.16 -17.92 -3.61
C GLY A 39 21.57 -18.82 -4.75
N GLU A 40 20.92 -19.97 -4.82
CA GLU A 40 21.08 -20.94 -5.90
C GLU A 40 19.76 -21.63 -6.25
N VAL A 41 19.63 -22.00 -7.51
CA VAL A 41 18.56 -22.85 -8.02
C VAL A 41 19.12 -24.24 -8.23
N SER A 42 18.57 -25.24 -7.56
CA SER A 42 18.91 -26.65 -7.77
C SER A 42 17.82 -27.37 -8.56
N ILE A 43 18.23 -28.10 -9.60
CA ILE A 43 17.35 -28.84 -10.50
C ILE A 43 17.75 -30.31 -10.48
N ARG A 44 16.80 -31.19 -10.19
CA ARG A 44 16.99 -32.64 -10.18
C ARG A 44 15.83 -33.34 -10.88
N SER A 45 16.12 -34.38 -11.66
CA SER A 45 15.10 -35.23 -12.26
C SER A 45 15.44 -36.71 -12.07
N ASP A 46 14.41 -37.55 -12.05
CA ASP A 46 14.56 -39.00 -11.98
C ASP A 46 14.72 -39.66 -13.36
N TYR A 47 14.66 -38.86 -14.44
CA TYR A 47 14.86 -39.28 -15.82
C TYR A 47 15.47 -38.14 -16.64
N ASP A 48 15.96 -38.46 -17.84
CA ASP A 48 16.57 -37.45 -18.72
C ASP A 48 15.52 -36.45 -19.23
N VAL A 49 15.76 -35.17 -18.96
CA VAL A 49 14.86 -34.08 -19.34
C VAL A 49 15.59 -33.09 -20.25
N SER A 50 15.21 -33.03 -21.52
CA SER A 50 15.63 -31.94 -22.39
C SER A 50 14.92 -30.64 -22.04
N PHE A 51 15.68 -29.55 -22.02
CA PHE A 51 15.17 -28.20 -21.84
C PHE A 51 15.82 -27.27 -22.87
N GLU A 52 15.21 -26.11 -23.09
CA GLU A 52 15.82 -25.08 -23.92
C GLU A 52 16.53 -24.06 -23.04
N LYS A 53 15.78 -23.46 -22.11
CA LYS A 53 16.21 -22.27 -21.38
C LYS A 53 15.82 -22.36 -19.92
N LEU A 54 16.74 -21.93 -19.07
CA LEU A 54 16.47 -21.63 -17.67
C LEU A 54 16.39 -20.10 -17.52
N SER A 55 15.38 -19.62 -16.80
CA SER A 55 15.24 -18.21 -16.42
C SER A 55 15.19 -18.12 -14.91
N ILE A 56 16.09 -17.35 -14.32
CA ILE A 56 16.09 -17.01 -12.89
C ILE A 56 15.87 -15.51 -12.79
N THR A 57 14.79 -15.09 -12.13
CA THR A 57 14.40 -13.68 -12.01
C THR A 57 14.05 -13.31 -10.58
N PHE A 58 14.31 -12.07 -10.19
CA PHE A 58 13.70 -11.46 -9.01
C PHE A 58 12.56 -10.55 -9.46
N GLU A 59 11.34 -10.85 -9.03
CA GLU A 59 10.11 -10.20 -9.48
C GLU A 59 9.37 -9.53 -8.32
N GLY A 60 8.96 -8.28 -8.53
CA GLY A 60 7.99 -7.57 -7.71
C GLY A 60 6.66 -7.47 -8.46
N THR A 61 5.59 -7.97 -7.83
CA THR A 61 4.26 -8.06 -8.46
C THR A 61 3.19 -7.48 -7.56
N SER A 62 2.24 -6.76 -8.17
CA SER A 62 1.05 -6.23 -7.52
C SER A 62 -0.19 -6.87 -8.13
N ARG A 63 -1.13 -7.28 -7.28
CA ARG A 63 -2.41 -7.87 -7.68
C ARG A 63 -3.54 -7.19 -6.93
N THR A 64 -4.57 -6.79 -7.67
CA THR A 64 -5.82 -6.28 -7.12
C THR A 64 -7.00 -7.01 -7.76
N ILE A 65 -7.95 -7.46 -6.94
CA ILE A 65 -9.17 -8.14 -7.38
C ILE A 65 -10.36 -7.49 -6.68
N ILE A 66 -11.22 -6.81 -7.42
CA ILE A 66 -12.42 -6.16 -6.90
C ILE A 66 -13.62 -6.93 -7.42
N GLU A 67 -14.44 -7.43 -6.49
CA GLU A 67 -15.71 -8.09 -6.80
C GLU A 67 -16.84 -7.08 -6.60
N SER A 68 -17.64 -6.85 -7.64
CA SER A 68 -18.78 -5.93 -7.55
C SER A 68 -19.88 -6.55 -6.69
N PRO A 69 -20.37 -5.85 -5.64
CA PRO A 69 -21.50 -6.33 -4.86
C PRO A 69 -22.76 -6.51 -5.74
N GLY A 70 -23.48 -7.62 -5.57
CA GLY A 70 -24.83 -7.80 -6.13
C GLY A 70 -24.93 -8.44 -7.52
N VAL A 71 -23.83 -8.82 -8.17
CA VAL A 71 -23.88 -9.52 -9.48
C VAL A 71 -23.28 -10.92 -9.33
N SER A 72 -24.16 -11.92 -9.19
CA SER A 72 -23.78 -13.33 -9.19
C SER A 72 -23.67 -13.84 -10.63
N GLY A 73 -22.45 -13.99 -11.13
CA GLY A 73 -22.17 -14.62 -12.43
C GLY A 73 -20.66 -14.77 -12.66
N PRO A 74 -20.18 -15.79 -13.41
CA PRO A 74 -18.76 -16.16 -13.44
C PRO A 74 -17.81 -15.16 -14.15
N ALA A 75 -18.33 -14.07 -14.74
CA ALA A 75 -17.50 -13.08 -15.46
C ALA A 75 -18.03 -11.63 -15.49
N ILE A 76 -19.24 -11.35 -15.02
CA ILE A 76 -19.86 -10.02 -15.10
C ILE A 76 -19.71 -9.37 -13.72
N GLY A 77 -18.79 -8.41 -13.57
CA GLY A 77 -18.64 -7.62 -12.33
C GLY A 77 -17.35 -7.84 -11.53
N ARG A 78 -16.34 -8.52 -12.07
CA ARG A 78 -15.01 -8.61 -11.43
C ARG A 78 -14.01 -7.71 -12.15
N TYR A 79 -13.44 -6.74 -11.43
CA TYR A 79 -12.30 -5.96 -11.92
C TYR A 79 -11.02 -6.56 -11.35
N SER A 80 -10.01 -6.79 -12.19
CA SER A 80 -8.72 -7.27 -11.70
C SER A 80 -7.58 -6.59 -12.43
N ALA A 81 -6.52 -6.29 -11.69
CA ALA A 81 -5.25 -5.85 -12.24
C ALA A 81 -4.13 -6.74 -11.70
N PHE A 82 -3.18 -7.04 -12.58
CA PHE A 82 -1.93 -7.69 -12.25
C PHE A 82 -0.81 -6.90 -12.94
N HIS A 83 0.23 -6.56 -12.19
CA HIS A 83 1.34 -5.78 -12.70
C HIS A 83 2.66 -6.27 -12.10
N THR A 84 3.58 -6.70 -12.96
CA THR A 84 4.98 -6.95 -12.60
C THR A 84 5.74 -5.63 -12.73
N PHE A 85 5.93 -4.93 -11.61
CA PHE A 85 6.56 -3.60 -11.58
C PHE A 85 8.09 -3.66 -11.50
N LEU A 86 8.62 -4.78 -10.99
CA LEU A 86 10.05 -5.05 -10.90
C LEU A 86 10.34 -6.42 -11.52
N ARG A 87 11.38 -6.48 -12.37
CA ARG A 87 11.89 -7.74 -12.92
C ARG A 87 13.38 -7.61 -13.18
N LEU A 88 14.19 -8.24 -12.33
CA LEU A 88 15.63 -8.39 -12.54
C LEU A 88 15.89 -9.82 -13.02
N ALA A 89 16.74 -9.98 -14.03
CA ALA A 89 17.08 -11.29 -14.58
C ALA A 89 18.55 -11.62 -14.31
N GLN A 90 18.81 -12.83 -13.81
CA GLN A 90 20.16 -13.37 -13.69
C GLN A 90 20.59 -13.89 -15.06
N PRO A 91 21.67 -13.35 -15.66
CA PRO A 91 22.27 -13.94 -16.84
C PRO A 91 22.83 -15.33 -16.51
N ILE A 92 22.65 -16.27 -17.44
CA ILE A 92 23.16 -17.64 -17.37
C ILE A 92 23.94 -17.85 -18.66
N ASP A 93 25.25 -18.05 -18.54
CA ASP A 93 26.11 -18.26 -19.69
C ASP A 93 25.87 -19.66 -20.27
N GLU A 94 26.05 -19.79 -21.58
CA GLU A 94 25.87 -21.06 -22.29
C GLU A 94 26.77 -22.18 -21.76
N GLU A 95 27.94 -21.82 -21.26
CA GLU A 95 28.92 -22.72 -20.64
C GLU A 95 28.44 -23.31 -19.31
N GLN A 96 27.49 -22.66 -18.63
CA GLN A 96 26.90 -23.14 -17.39
C GLN A 96 25.80 -24.20 -17.64
N TYR A 97 25.32 -24.33 -18.88
CA TYR A 97 24.33 -25.35 -19.20
C TYR A 97 24.97 -26.74 -19.31
N PRO A 98 24.27 -27.80 -18.84
CA PRO A 98 24.69 -29.16 -19.13
C PRO A 98 24.79 -29.42 -20.63
N GLN A 99 25.71 -30.30 -21.00
CA GLN A 99 25.93 -30.69 -22.38
C GLN A 99 24.62 -31.21 -23.00
N TYR A 100 24.35 -30.80 -24.25
CA TYR A 100 23.12 -31.10 -24.99
C TYR A 100 21.82 -30.54 -24.36
N ARG A 101 21.90 -29.69 -23.32
CA ARG A 101 20.75 -29.15 -22.58
C ARG A 101 19.80 -30.24 -22.07
N ILE A 102 20.40 -31.27 -21.49
CA ILE A 102 19.68 -32.37 -20.85
C ILE A 102 20.01 -32.39 -19.36
N PHE A 103 18.97 -32.33 -18.53
CA PHE A 103 19.10 -32.70 -17.12
C PHE A 103 19.08 -34.22 -17.02
N GLU A 104 20.26 -34.83 -16.89
CA GLU A 104 20.42 -36.27 -16.75
C GLU A 104 19.77 -36.83 -15.47
N ALA A 105 19.23 -38.04 -15.58
CA ALA A 105 18.59 -38.76 -14.48
C ALA A 105 19.51 -38.89 -13.25
N GLY A 106 18.98 -38.55 -12.08
CA GLY A 106 19.67 -38.67 -10.80
C GLY A 106 20.74 -37.61 -10.53
N ARG A 107 21.13 -36.79 -11.52
CA ARG A 107 22.07 -35.68 -11.33
C ARG A 107 21.36 -34.41 -10.84
N THR A 108 22.08 -33.62 -10.06
CA THR A 108 21.62 -32.31 -9.58
C THR A 108 22.44 -31.22 -10.22
N TYR A 109 21.77 -30.26 -10.84
CA TYR A 109 22.38 -29.10 -11.48
C TYR A 109 22.08 -27.86 -10.65
N THR A 110 23.09 -27.04 -10.38
CA THR A 110 22.98 -25.84 -9.54
C THR A 110 23.34 -24.60 -10.34
N PHE A 111 22.52 -23.55 -10.20
CA PHE A 111 22.69 -22.28 -10.88
C PHE A 111 22.65 -21.16 -9.84
N PRO A 112 23.79 -20.49 -9.57
CA PRO A 112 23.83 -19.41 -8.59
C PRO A 112 23.13 -18.15 -9.13
N PHE A 113 22.61 -17.33 -8.23
CA PHE A 113 22.10 -16.00 -8.56
C PHE A 113 22.45 -14.99 -7.47
N THR A 114 22.56 -13.73 -7.91
CA THR A 114 22.71 -12.57 -7.03
C THR A 114 21.86 -11.44 -7.57
N PHE A 115 20.94 -10.93 -6.75
CA PHE A 115 20.16 -9.74 -7.06
C PHE A 115 20.45 -8.63 -6.06
N VAL A 116 20.50 -7.38 -6.52
CA VAL A 116 20.52 -6.20 -5.66
C VAL A 116 19.15 -5.54 -5.73
N VAL A 117 18.50 -5.33 -4.59
CA VAL A 117 17.21 -4.64 -4.56
C VAL A 117 17.42 -3.17 -4.92
N PRO A 118 16.81 -2.64 -6.00
CA PRO A 118 17.09 -1.28 -6.44
C PRO A 118 16.46 -0.26 -5.48
N GLU A 119 17.02 0.94 -5.49
CA GLU A 119 16.49 2.09 -4.77
C GLU A 119 15.13 2.52 -5.32
N GLN A 120 15.02 2.57 -6.65
CA GLN A 120 13.82 2.99 -7.37
C GLN A 120 13.62 2.12 -8.60
N LEU A 121 12.38 2.02 -9.05
CA LEU A 121 12.00 1.40 -10.31
C LEU A 121 12.45 2.28 -11.48
N LEU A 122 12.61 1.65 -12.65
CA LEU A 122 12.85 2.40 -13.88
C LEU A 122 11.67 3.36 -14.12
N PRO A 123 11.91 4.57 -14.66
CA PRO A 123 10.83 5.50 -15.02
C PRO A 123 9.75 4.88 -15.90
N SER A 124 10.15 3.91 -16.74
CA SER A 124 9.29 3.15 -17.63
C SER A 124 8.39 2.12 -16.94
N SER A 125 8.58 1.83 -15.65
CA SER A 125 7.68 0.97 -14.88
C SER A 125 6.31 1.65 -14.66
N CYS A 126 6.24 2.98 -14.80
CA CYS A 126 5.03 3.77 -14.64
C CYS A 126 4.77 4.70 -15.84
N ASN A 127 4.11 4.18 -16.88
CA ASN A 127 3.87 4.90 -18.15
C ASN A 127 2.44 5.42 -18.33
N HIS A 128 1.60 5.37 -17.29
CA HIS A 128 0.24 5.89 -17.39
C HIS A 128 0.22 7.42 -17.29
N LYS A 129 -0.94 8.03 -17.57
CA LYS A 129 -1.11 9.47 -17.40
C LYS A 129 -1.08 9.83 -15.91
N HIS A 130 -0.36 10.89 -15.57
CA HIS A 130 -0.30 11.49 -14.23
C HIS A 130 -0.83 12.92 -14.28
N ASN A 131 -1.47 13.38 -13.22
CA ASN A 131 -1.91 14.76 -13.08
C ASN A 131 -0.81 15.68 -12.50
N HIS A 132 0.17 15.11 -11.78
CA HIS A 132 1.29 15.85 -11.22
C HIS A 132 2.60 15.01 -11.25
N PRO A 133 3.79 15.61 -11.46
CA PRO A 133 5.07 14.89 -11.48
C PRO A 133 5.37 14.08 -10.20
N GLN A 134 4.93 14.59 -9.05
CA GLN A 134 5.07 13.90 -7.75
C GLN A 134 4.43 12.50 -7.72
N VAL A 135 3.39 12.29 -8.53
CA VAL A 135 2.70 10.99 -8.61
C VAL A 135 3.61 9.98 -9.29
N HIS A 136 4.24 10.37 -10.40
CA HIS A 136 5.21 9.52 -11.11
C HIS A 136 6.39 9.19 -10.20
N ALA A 137 6.97 10.20 -9.54
CA ALA A 137 8.07 10.00 -8.59
C ALA A 137 7.70 9.04 -7.44
N ALA A 138 6.49 9.14 -6.91
CA ALA A 138 6.01 8.22 -5.87
C ALA A 138 5.79 6.79 -6.43
N HIS A 139 5.21 6.67 -7.62
CA HIS A 139 4.93 5.39 -8.27
C HIS A 139 6.18 4.64 -8.73
N THR A 140 7.31 5.33 -8.90
CA THR A 140 8.61 4.72 -9.18
C THR A 140 9.35 4.26 -7.92
N LEU A 141 8.85 4.52 -6.70
CA LEU A 141 9.39 3.91 -5.50
C LEU A 141 8.90 2.45 -5.36
N LEU A 142 9.73 1.59 -4.77
CA LEU A 142 9.34 0.20 -4.53
C LEU A 142 8.32 0.15 -3.37
N PRO A 143 7.12 -0.43 -3.58
CA PRO A 143 6.17 -0.59 -2.48
C PRO A 143 6.60 -1.73 -1.53
N PRO A 144 6.25 -1.68 -0.24
CA PRO A 144 6.46 -2.80 0.68
C PRO A 144 5.64 -4.03 0.28
N SER A 145 6.07 -5.21 0.72
CA SER A 145 5.23 -6.41 0.74
C SER A 145 3.93 -6.13 1.50
N LEU A 146 2.80 -6.54 0.94
CA LEU A 146 1.46 -6.24 1.46
C LEU A 146 0.52 -7.42 1.21
N GLY A 147 -0.30 -7.79 2.20
CA GLY A 147 -1.45 -8.68 2.04
C GLY A 147 -1.10 -10.14 1.78
N ASP A 148 0.07 -10.59 2.20
CA ASP A 148 0.48 -11.99 2.11
C ASP A 148 0.82 -12.57 3.50
N PRO A 149 -0.13 -13.27 4.14
CA PRO A 149 0.05 -13.80 5.48
C PRO A 149 1.25 -14.74 5.66
N THR A 150 1.81 -15.31 4.59
CA THR A 150 2.99 -16.18 4.71
C THR A 150 4.28 -15.41 4.91
N ILE A 151 4.28 -14.09 4.68
CA ILE A 151 5.44 -13.19 4.81
C ILE A 151 5.14 -11.92 5.63
N SER A 152 3.89 -11.71 6.05
CA SER A 152 3.49 -10.62 6.94
C SER A 152 3.93 -10.95 8.37
N GLY A 153 4.95 -10.27 8.90
CA GLY A 153 5.50 -10.58 10.21
C GLY A 153 6.74 -9.76 10.57
N ASN A 154 7.20 -9.92 11.81
CA ASN A 154 8.42 -9.31 12.35
C ASN A 154 9.55 -10.34 12.52
N GLY A 155 9.71 -11.26 11.57
CA GLY A 155 10.78 -12.27 11.55
C GLY A 155 10.78 -13.32 12.68
N GLY A 156 9.96 -13.17 13.72
CA GLY A 156 9.70 -14.26 14.69
C GLY A 156 8.27 -14.76 14.61
N THR A 157 7.35 -13.88 14.24
CA THR A 157 5.91 -14.16 14.24
C THR A 157 5.22 -13.60 13.01
N ILE A 158 4.26 -14.36 12.48
CA ILE A 158 3.34 -13.90 11.45
C ILE A 158 2.36 -12.93 12.12
N LEU A 159 2.27 -11.71 11.59
CA LEU A 159 1.43 -10.62 12.08
C LEU A 159 0.53 -10.10 10.95
N ASP A 160 -0.67 -9.66 11.32
CA ASP A 160 -1.60 -9.02 10.39
C ASP A 160 -1.12 -7.61 10.00
N ASP A 161 -0.92 -7.38 8.70
CA ASP A 161 -0.49 -6.10 8.13
C ASP A 161 -1.66 -5.15 7.79
N MET A 162 -2.88 -5.54 8.15
CA MET A 162 -4.12 -4.78 7.97
C MET A 162 -4.46 -4.53 6.49
N ALA A 163 -3.92 -5.34 5.57
CA ALA A 163 -4.30 -5.33 4.18
C ALA A 163 -5.62 -6.07 3.95
N PRO A 164 -6.45 -5.62 3.01
CA PRO A 164 -7.60 -6.40 2.57
C PRO A 164 -7.12 -7.56 1.67
N LEU A 165 -7.81 -8.70 1.72
CA LEU A 165 -7.49 -9.90 0.91
C LEU A 165 -7.49 -9.64 -0.61
N ILE A 166 -8.17 -8.58 -1.05
CA ILE A 166 -8.29 -8.19 -2.44
C ILE A 166 -7.05 -7.49 -3.02
N THR A 167 -6.07 -7.13 -2.21
CA THR A 167 -4.86 -6.42 -2.65
C THR A 167 -3.62 -7.08 -2.09
N GLN A 168 -2.65 -7.36 -2.96
CA GLN A 168 -1.43 -8.07 -2.59
C GLN A 168 -0.23 -7.53 -3.37
N ILE A 169 0.89 -7.34 -2.67
CA ILE A 169 2.20 -6.97 -3.23
C ILE A 169 3.20 -8.02 -2.78
N GLN A 170 3.83 -8.69 -3.74
CA GLN A 170 4.71 -9.83 -3.52
C GLN A 170 6.06 -9.63 -4.20
N TYR A 171 7.10 -10.06 -3.52
CA TYR A 171 8.45 -10.19 -4.04
C TYR A 171 8.87 -11.65 -3.99
N ALA A 172 9.46 -12.14 -5.08
CA ALA A 172 9.92 -13.52 -5.14
C ALA A 172 11.09 -13.69 -6.10
N VAL A 173 12.00 -14.60 -5.74
CA VAL A 173 12.91 -15.22 -6.71
C VAL A 173 12.12 -16.30 -7.44
N ARG A 174 12.17 -16.29 -8.77
CA ARG A 174 11.43 -17.19 -9.64
C ARG A 174 12.36 -17.92 -10.58
N ALA A 175 12.25 -19.24 -10.62
CA ALA A 175 13.00 -20.11 -11.52
C ALA A 175 12.04 -20.81 -12.49
N GLN A 176 12.25 -20.60 -13.79
CA GLN A 176 11.44 -21.20 -14.85
C GLN A 176 12.30 -22.03 -15.80
N VAL A 177 11.90 -23.28 -16.01
CA VAL A 177 12.51 -24.16 -17.02
C VAL A 177 11.58 -24.22 -18.22
N PHE A 178 12.09 -23.84 -19.38
CA PHE A 178 11.38 -23.84 -20.64
C PHE A 178 11.79 -25.04 -21.49
N LYS A 179 10.81 -25.59 -22.20
CA LYS A 179 11.03 -26.60 -23.24
C LYS A 179 10.49 -26.09 -24.56
N LYS A 180 11.22 -26.32 -25.64
CA LYS A 180 10.78 -26.02 -26.99
C LYS A 180 9.57 -26.90 -27.37
N CYS A 181 8.50 -26.29 -27.86
CA CYS A 181 7.31 -26.98 -28.31
C CYS A 181 7.53 -27.46 -29.76
N PRO A 182 7.44 -28.77 -30.05
CA PRO A 182 7.71 -29.29 -31.39
C PRO A 182 6.71 -28.82 -32.45
N ALA A 183 5.50 -28.42 -32.03
CA ALA A 183 4.41 -28.08 -32.94
C ALA A 183 4.54 -26.67 -33.55
N ASP A 184 4.92 -25.67 -32.74
CA ASP A 184 4.78 -24.24 -33.12
C ASP A 184 6.04 -23.41 -32.78
N ASP A 185 7.21 -24.03 -32.63
CA ASP A 185 8.52 -23.42 -32.27
C ASP A 185 8.55 -22.63 -30.94
N SER A 186 7.41 -22.47 -30.27
CA SER A 186 7.25 -21.70 -29.05
C SER A 186 7.84 -22.38 -27.80
N PHE A 187 8.23 -21.58 -26.81
CA PHE A 187 8.69 -22.10 -25.53
C PHE A 187 7.54 -22.31 -24.55
N LYS A 188 7.42 -23.54 -24.02
CA LYS A 188 6.47 -23.87 -22.96
C LYS A 188 7.18 -24.00 -21.62
N VAL A 189 6.62 -23.35 -20.60
CA VAL A 189 7.08 -23.51 -19.21
C VAL A 189 6.80 -24.95 -18.76
N MET A 190 7.86 -25.70 -18.50
CA MET A 190 7.78 -27.05 -17.96
C MET A 190 7.63 -27.02 -16.45
N VAL A 191 8.43 -26.17 -15.78
CA VAL A 191 8.44 -25.94 -14.33
C VAL A 191 8.52 -24.45 -14.04
N ASP A 192 7.79 -24.02 -13.01
CA ASP A 192 7.76 -22.66 -12.47
C ASP A 192 7.82 -22.77 -10.95
N ALA A 193 8.97 -22.43 -10.37
CA ALA A 193 9.21 -22.42 -8.93
C ALA A 193 9.39 -20.99 -8.44
N LYS A 194 8.89 -20.69 -7.24
CA LYS A 194 8.97 -19.36 -6.62
C LYS A 194 9.34 -19.48 -5.15
N GLU A 195 10.28 -18.66 -4.72
CA GLU A 195 10.64 -18.47 -3.32
C GLU A 195 10.32 -17.02 -2.94
N LYS A 196 9.37 -16.85 -2.02
CA LYS A 196 8.87 -15.53 -1.62
C LYS A 196 9.78 -14.92 -0.56
N VAL A 197 9.94 -13.61 -0.65
CA VAL A 197 10.67 -12.82 0.34
C VAL A 197 9.83 -11.63 0.78
N ARG A 198 10.06 -11.17 2.02
CA ARG A 198 9.48 -9.93 2.52
C ARG A 198 10.39 -8.78 2.11
N PHE A 199 9.79 -7.70 1.61
CA PHE A 199 10.50 -6.46 1.31
C PHE A 199 9.86 -5.29 2.05
N ILE A 200 10.67 -4.49 2.75
CA ILE A 200 10.26 -3.22 3.35
C ILE A 200 11.26 -2.15 2.89
N PRO A 201 10.83 -1.16 2.08
CA PRO A 201 11.73 -0.14 1.56
C PRO A 201 12.25 0.76 2.68
N ALA A 202 13.48 1.23 2.54
CA ALA A 202 13.97 2.38 3.31
C ALA A 202 13.28 3.65 2.80
N VAL A 203 12.53 4.33 3.67
CA VAL A 203 11.69 5.48 3.33
C VAL A 203 11.93 6.62 4.31
N ASP A 204 12.27 7.78 3.75
CA ASP A 204 12.44 9.02 4.50
C ASP A 204 11.10 9.61 4.95
N GLN A 205 11.13 10.40 6.03
CA GLN A 205 9.98 11.20 6.41
C GLN A 205 9.68 12.26 5.33
N ALA A 206 8.47 12.22 4.78
CA ALA A 206 8.00 13.24 3.85
C ALA A 206 7.53 14.51 4.60
N PRO A 207 7.55 15.70 3.95
CA PRO A 207 7.09 16.92 4.58
C PRO A 207 5.60 16.84 5.02
N PRO A 208 5.17 17.66 5.99
CA PRO A 208 3.78 17.73 6.39
C PRO A 208 2.84 18.02 5.21
N LEU A 209 1.68 17.37 5.21
CA LEU A 209 0.66 17.54 4.18
C LEU A 209 -0.02 18.90 4.31
N SER A 210 -0.25 19.55 3.17
CA SER A 210 -1.17 20.68 3.09
C SER A 210 -2.60 20.15 3.06
N VAL A 211 -3.29 20.18 4.20
CA VAL A 211 -4.66 19.68 4.35
C VAL A 211 -5.65 20.83 4.11
N PRO A 212 -6.50 20.76 3.07
CA PRO A 212 -7.58 21.72 2.87
C PRO A 212 -8.60 21.69 4.02
N ASP A 213 -9.24 22.83 4.31
CA ASP A 213 -10.24 22.95 5.39
C ASP A 213 -11.48 22.06 5.16
N ASP A 214 -11.80 21.76 3.89
CA ASP A 214 -12.92 20.92 3.45
C ASP A 214 -12.53 19.45 3.20
N SER A 215 -11.34 19.02 3.64
CA SER A 215 -10.88 17.64 3.50
C SER A 215 -11.86 16.64 4.12
N GLU A 216 -12.26 15.64 3.33
CA GLU A 216 -13.05 14.49 3.82
C GLU A 216 -12.18 13.45 4.56
N GLU A 217 -10.86 13.52 4.41
CA GLU A 217 -9.90 12.55 4.96
C GLU A 217 -9.34 12.97 6.31
N TYR A 218 -8.97 14.25 6.43
CA TYR A 218 -8.27 14.79 7.60
C TYR A 218 -9.01 15.99 8.18
N GLN A 219 -8.97 16.12 9.50
CA GLN A 219 -9.57 17.21 10.25
C GLN A 219 -8.60 17.64 11.34
N MET A 220 -7.79 18.65 11.03
CA MET A 220 -6.74 19.19 11.91
C MET A 220 -7.28 20.10 13.01
N ARG A 221 -8.48 20.67 12.78
CA ARG A 221 -9.17 21.58 13.68
C ARG A 221 -10.66 21.25 13.75
N LYS A 222 -11.22 21.26 14.95
CA LYS A 222 -12.64 21.04 15.20
C LYS A 222 -13.19 22.07 16.17
N GLU A 223 -14.33 22.66 15.82
CA GLU A 223 -15.11 23.48 16.74
C GLU A 223 -16.39 22.75 17.17
N LYS A 224 -16.82 22.97 18.41
CA LYS A 224 -18.11 22.49 18.92
C LYS A 224 -18.69 23.44 19.95
N ASP A 225 -20.00 23.66 19.87
CA ASP A 225 -20.72 24.41 20.89
C ASP A 225 -20.79 23.62 22.21
N VAL A 226 -20.52 24.30 23.32
CA VAL A 226 -20.62 23.77 24.67
C VAL A 226 -21.91 24.27 25.31
N ARG A 227 -22.75 23.36 25.81
CA ARG A 227 -24.08 23.66 26.38
C ARG A 227 -24.19 23.16 27.81
N LYS A 228 -24.96 23.86 28.66
CA LYS A 228 -25.19 23.51 30.07
C LYS A 228 -26.25 22.40 30.23
N GLY A 229 -26.12 21.28 29.52
CA GLY A 229 -27.17 20.25 29.43
C GLY A 229 -27.95 20.30 28.11
N SER A 230 -28.72 19.24 27.81
CA SER A 230 -29.50 19.12 26.55
C SER A 230 -30.64 20.13 26.39
N LEU A 231 -31.12 20.74 27.48
CA LEU A 231 -32.27 21.66 27.50
C LEU A 231 -31.90 23.12 27.87
N ARG A 232 -30.61 23.44 28.06
CA ARG A 232 -30.17 24.79 28.49
C ARG A 232 -29.26 25.47 27.46
N GLY A 233 -29.03 26.76 27.69
CA GLY A 233 -28.25 27.65 26.81
C GLY A 233 -26.78 27.26 26.60
N LYS A 234 -26.20 27.84 25.56
CA LYS A 234 -24.79 27.73 25.18
C LYS A 234 -23.91 28.51 26.16
N ILE A 235 -22.91 27.85 26.74
CA ILE A 235 -21.93 28.49 27.64
C ILE A 235 -20.68 28.96 26.90
N GLY A 236 -20.43 28.44 25.70
CA GLY A 236 -19.33 28.88 24.86
C GLY A 236 -19.09 27.92 23.71
N ARG A 237 -17.93 28.06 23.07
CA ARG A 237 -17.48 27.17 22.01
C ARG A 237 -16.08 26.67 22.32
N ILE A 238 -15.88 25.37 22.18
CA ILE A 238 -14.58 24.73 22.35
C ILE A 238 -13.99 24.43 20.97
N VAL A 239 -12.73 24.75 20.81
CA VAL A 239 -11.91 24.45 19.64
C VAL A 239 -10.83 23.47 20.07
N MET A 240 -10.65 22.42 19.28
CA MET A 240 -9.55 21.48 19.40
C MET A 240 -8.75 21.52 18.10
N ALA A 241 -7.43 21.65 18.18
CA ALA A 241 -6.55 21.67 17.03
C ALA A 241 -5.22 20.97 17.34
N ALA A 242 -4.60 20.37 16.35
CA ALA A 242 -3.25 19.83 16.45
C ALA A 242 -2.57 19.89 15.07
N ALA A 243 -1.25 20.05 15.07
CA ALA A 243 -0.45 19.91 13.86
C ALA A 243 -0.24 18.43 13.50
N GLN A 244 0.22 18.18 12.27
CA GLN A 244 0.61 16.83 11.85
C GLN A 244 1.78 16.35 12.74
N PRO A 245 1.67 15.17 13.39
CA PRO A 245 2.78 14.60 14.13
C PRO A 245 3.96 14.24 13.24
N LYS A 246 5.13 14.08 13.87
CA LYS A 246 6.28 13.43 13.25
C LYS A 246 5.93 12.00 12.84
N ALA A 247 6.57 11.51 11.78
CA ALA A 247 6.43 10.13 11.33
C ALA A 247 6.78 9.15 12.46
N ILE A 248 6.11 7.99 12.45
CA ILE A 248 6.40 6.90 13.37
C ILE A 248 7.39 5.95 12.68
N PRO A 249 8.64 5.81 13.18
CA PRO A 249 9.63 4.96 12.55
C PRO A 249 9.42 3.49 12.92
N VAL A 250 9.27 2.62 11.92
CA VAL A 250 9.15 1.16 12.09
C VAL A 250 10.40 0.44 11.57
N PRO A 251 10.85 -0.64 12.21
CA PRO A 251 12.02 -1.36 11.73
C PRO A 251 11.74 -2.01 10.36
N ALA A 252 12.67 -1.83 9.42
CA ALA A 252 12.58 -2.44 8.09
C ALA A 252 12.88 -3.95 8.12
N SER A 253 13.83 -4.35 8.98
CA SER A 253 14.23 -5.73 9.20
C SER A 253 13.93 -6.15 10.64
N PRO A 254 13.46 -7.38 10.86
CA PRO A 254 13.17 -7.86 12.20
C PRO A 254 14.44 -8.10 13.01
N THR A 255 14.74 -7.23 13.97
CA THR A 255 15.78 -7.51 14.97
C THR A 255 15.23 -8.47 16.02
N SER A 256 16.03 -9.49 16.38
CA SER A 256 15.68 -10.59 17.29
C SER A 256 15.45 -10.19 18.75
N THR A 257 15.58 -8.90 19.09
CA THR A 257 15.42 -8.38 20.46
C THR A 257 14.60 -7.10 20.43
N GLN A 258 13.26 -7.22 20.50
CA GLN A 258 12.40 -6.06 20.73
C GLN A 258 12.30 -5.83 22.23
N SER A 259 12.97 -4.81 22.75
CA SER A 259 12.77 -4.35 24.12
C SER A 259 11.51 -3.46 24.20
N VAL A 260 10.99 -3.22 25.41
CA VAL A 260 9.84 -2.32 25.61
C VAL A 260 10.16 -0.88 25.21
N GLU A 261 11.44 -0.50 25.14
CA GLU A 261 11.90 0.83 24.72
C GLU A 261 11.92 0.99 23.19
N ASP A 262 11.81 -0.10 22.42
CA ASP A 262 11.85 -0.09 20.95
C ASP A 262 10.47 0.06 20.29
N VAL A 263 9.41 0.28 21.07
CA VAL A 263 8.05 0.38 20.51
C VAL A 263 7.93 1.65 19.67
N PRO A 264 7.64 1.53 18.35
CA PRO A 264 7.47 2.69 17.47
C PRO A 264 6.46 3.67 18.03
N SER A 265 6.85 4.92 18.21
CA SER A 265 5.99 5.94 18.81
C SER A 265 6.23 7.34 18.25
N THR A 266 5.26 8.22 18.47
CA THR A 266 5.34 9.66 18.19
C THR A 266 4.59 10.42 19.29
N MET A 267 4.70 11.74 19.26
CA MET A 267 4.12 12.65 20.24
C MET A 267 3.29 13.72 19.56
N VAL A 268 2.05 13.89 20.00
CA VAL A 268 1.15 14.94 19.50
C VAL A 268 0.86 15.94 20.60
N THR A 269 0.92 17.23 20.29
CA THR A 269 0.40 18.28 21.17
C THR A 269 -0.97 18.70 20.68
N VAL A 270 -1.99 18.46 21.51
CA VAL A 270 -3.36 18.90 21.27
C VAL A 270 -3.57 20.24 21.96
N HIS A 271 -3.93 21.25 21.17
CA HIS A 271 -4.27 22.57 21.66
C HIS A 271 -5.79 22.73 21.75
N LEU A 272 -6.24 23.24 22.88
CA LEU A 272 -7.63 23.53 23.16
C LEU A 272 -7.79 25.02 23.38
N ARG A 273 -8.91 25.56 22.88
CA ARG A 273 -9.37 26.90 23.17
C ARG A 273 -10.84 26.87 23.54
N PHE A 274 -11.23 27.59 24.57
CA PHE A 274 -12.62 27.81 24.92
C PHE A 274 -12.94 29.29 24.87
N ASP A 275 -13.90 29.61 24.02
CA ASP A 275 -14.44 30.95 23.83
C ASP A 275 -15.78 31.03 24.57
N PRO A 276 -15.84 31.68 25.74
CA PRO A 276 -17.06 31.79 26.52
C PRO A 276 -18.09 32.71 25.86
N THR A 277 -19.38 32.46 26.09
CA THR A 277 -20.46 33.35 25.63
C THR A 277 -20.47 34.68 26.39
N ASN A 278 -20.04 34.68 27.66
CA ASN A 278 -19.87 35.86 28.51
C ASN A 278 -18.78 35.62 29.56
N GLU A 279 -18.29 36.67 30.24
CA GLU A 279 -17.12 36.60 31.12
C GLU A 279 -17.29 35.72 32.38
N GLU A 280 -18.54 35.38 32.74
CA GLU A 280 -18.84 34.53 33.89
C GLU A 280 -18.68 33.03 33.56
N GLN A 281 -18.69 32.65 32.28
CA GLN A 281 -18.59 31.24 31.90
C GLN A 281 -17.17 30.72 32.05
N GLN A 282 -17.06 29.61 32.79
CA GLN A 282 -15.81 28.85 32.93
C GLN A 282 -15.73 27.75 31.86
N PRO A 283 -14.51 27.36 31.46
CA PRO A 283 -14.32 26.28 30.50
C PRO A 283 -14.79 24.93 31.06
N PRO A 284 -15.19 23.98 30.18
CA PRO A 284 -15.61 22.66 30.60
C PRO A 284 -14.44 21.87 31.22
N ARG A 285 -14.75 21.00 32.20
CA ARG A 285 -13.75 20.11 32.78
C ARG A 285 -13.40 19.02 31.79
N LEU A 286 -12.12 18.83 31.50
CA LEU A 286 -11.68 17.79 30.56
C LEU A 286 -11.85 16.40 31.19
N GLY A 287 -12.14 15.41 30.34
CA GLY A 287 -12.41 14.03 30.75
C GLY A 287 -11.28 13.10 30.33
N ARG A 288 -11.55 12.25 29.35
CA ARG A 288 -10.60 11.26 28.80
C ARG A 288 -10.17 11.67 27.40
N ILE A 289 -8.90 11.44 27.10
CA ILE A 289 -8.36 11.50 25.74
C ILE A 289 -8.00 10.09 25.29
N TRP A 290 -8.33 9.72 24.06
CA TRP A 290 -7.94 8.44 23.50
C TRP A 290 -7.58 8.56 22.02
N THR A 291 -6.76 7.63 21.57
CA THR A 291 -6.19 7.61 20.23
C THR A 291 -6.47 6.30 19.52
N ARG A 292 -6.75 6.41 18.22
CA ARG A 292 -6.88 5.26 17.31
C ARG A 292 -6.08 5.54 16.05
N LEU A 293 -5.40 4.53 15.54
CA LEU A 293 -4.77 4.58 14.22
C LEU A 293 -5.72 4.00 13.18
N LYS A 294 -5.95 4.72 12.09
CA LYS A 294 -6.65 4.23 10.91
C LYS A 294 -5.64 3.93 9.82
N ALA A 295 -5.52 2.67 9.44
CA ALA A 295 -4.72 2.22 8.31
C ALA A 295 -5.62 2.17 7.07
N ASN A 296 -5.38 3.06 6.11
CA ASN A 296 -6.15 3.17 4.87
C ASN A 296 -5.41 2.49 3.73
N THR A 297 -6.00 1.45 3.13
CA THR A 297 -5.49 0.81 1.91
C THR A 297 -6.32 1.27 0.75
N PHE A 298 -5.72 2.02 -0.16
CA PHE A 298 -6.35 2.32 -1.43
C PHE A 298 -5.97 1.23 -2.42
N PHE A 299 -6.93 0.78 -3.22
CA PHE A 299 -6.73 -0.26 -4.21
C PHE A 299 -7.49 0.08 -5.49
N SER A 300 -6.96 -0.32 -6.64
CA SER A 300 -7.61 -0.13 -7.93
C SER A 300 -7.21 -1.19 -8.95
N ALA A 301 -8.12 -1.46 -9.88
CA ALA A 301 -7.86 -2.21 -11.09
C ALA A 301 -7.33 -1.34 -12.26
N GLN A 302 -7.18 -0.03 -12.05
CA GLN A 302 -6.55 0.89 -13.00
C GLN A 302 -5.54 1.78 -12.28
N PRO A 303 -4.51 2.29 -12.97
CA PRO A 303 -3.55 3.15 -12.33
C PRO A 303 -4.15 4.47 -11.79
N TRP A 304 -3.73 4.89 -10.60
CA TRP A 304 -4.12 6.18 -10.02
C TRP A 304 -3.42 7.34 -10.75
N ALA A 305 -4.17 8.34 -11.24
CA ALA A 305 -3.57 9.52 -11.87
C ALA A 305 -3.03 10.55 -10.86
N ASP A 306 -3.46 10.42 -9.61
CA ASP A 306 -3.13 11.27 -8.46
C ASP A 306 -2.66 10.40 -7.28
N ILE A 307 -2.06 11.02 -6.26
CA ILE A 307 -1.87 10.36 -4.97
C ILE A 307 -3.24 9.99 -4.40
N ALA A 308 -3.43 8.71 -4.08
CA ALA A 308 -4.70 8.21 -3.61
C ALA A 308 -5.09 8.88 -2.28
N ALA A 309 -6.25 9.52 -2.28
CA ALA A 309 -6.83 10.23 -1.13
C ALA A 309 -8.31 9.88 -1.00
N LYS A 310 -8.84 9.95 0.21
CA LYS A 310 -10.25 9.67 0.46
C LYS A 310 -11.10 10.83 -0.06
N ASN A 311 -12.08 10.50 -0.89
CA ASN A 311 -13.09 11.45 -1.35
C ASN A 311 -14.41 10.70 -1.62
N SER A 312 -15.51 11.45 -1.66
CA SER A 312 -16.86 10.94 -1.91
C SER A 312 -17.00 10.22 -3.24
N SER A 313 -16.10 10.45 -4.20
CA SER A 313 -16.12 9.77 -5.49
C SER A 313 -15.80 8.27 -5.42
N LEU A 314 -15.03 7.86 -4.41
CA LEU A 314 -14.69 6.45 -4.21
C LEU A 314 -15.91 5.60 -3.81
N ASN A 315 -16.96 6.21 -3.25
CA ASN A 315 -18.17 5.50 -2.84
C ASN A 315 -18.95 4.91 -4.02
N TRP A 316 -18.81 5.51 -5.21
CA TRP A 316 -19.49 5.06 -6.44
C TRP A 316 -18.54 4.40 -7.44
N ALA A 317 -17.25 4.36 -7.15
CA ALA A 317 -16.28 3.76 -8.03
C ALA A 317 -16.37 2.22 -8.00
N LEU A 318 -16.49 1.60 -9.17
CA LEU A 318 -16.59 0.14 -9.28
C LEU A 318 -15.22 -0.57 -9.34
N ASN A 319 -14.19 0.14 -9.78
CA ASN A 319 -12.86 -0.39 -10.07
C ASN A 319 -11.75 0.13 -9.14
N ARG A 320 -12.13 0.84 -8.07
CA ARG A 320 -11.23 1.31 -7.01
C ARG A 320 -11.99 1.52 -5.73
N GLY A 321 -11.27 1.50 -4.61
CA GLY A 321 -11.86 1.72 -3.31
C GLY A 321 -10.83 1.94 -2.22
N ILE A 322 -11.34 2.05 -1.01
CA ILE A 322 -10.56 2.22 0.22
C ILE A 322 -11.00 1.18 1.24
N TYR A 323 -10.04 0.52 1.87
CA TYR A 323 -10.24 -0.36 3.01
C TYR A 323 -9.56 0.25 4.24
N THR A 324 -10.35 0.56 5.27
CA THR A 324 -9.85 1.15 6.51
C THR A 324 -9.92 0.16 7.66
N GLN A 325 -8.76 -0.18 8.22
CA GLN A 325 -8.65 -0.92 9.47
C GLN A 325 -8.33 0.05 10.62
N THR A 326 -9.05 -0.07 11.74
CA THR A 326 -8.84 0.80 12.91
C THR A 326 -8.20 0.02 14.05
N VAL A 327 -7.09 0.53 14.59
CA VAL A 327 -6.37 -0.05 15.73
C VAL A 327 -6.43 0.92 16.91
N PRO A 328 -6.99 0.53 18.07
CA PRO A 328 -6.93 1.35 19.27
C PRO A 328 -5.47 1.43 19.76
N LEU A 329 -5.03 2.61 20.17
CA LEU A 329 -3.67 2.82 20.68
C LEU A 329 -3.66 3.04 22.20
N ALA A 330 -4.12 4.20 22.67
CA ALA A 330 -4.08 4.56 24.08
C ALA A 330 -5.35 5.29 24.53
N SER A 331 -5.64 5.23 25.84
CA SER A 331 -6.69 6.01 26.50
C SER A 331 -6.15 6.52 27.84
N ARG A 332 -6.23 7.83 28.10
CA ARG A 332 -5.70 8.49 29.29
C ARG A 332 -6.73 9.44 29.90
N CYS A 333 -6.70 9.59 31.22
CA CYS A 333 -7.46 10.64 31.90
C CYS A 333 -6.68 11.97 31.80
N VAL A 334 -7.36 13.05 31.43
CA VAL A 334 -6.77 14.40 31.29
C VAL A 334 -7.52 15.43 32.13
N ALA A 335 -8.25 14.97 33.16
CA ALA A 335 -9.02 15.83 34.04
C ALA A 335 -8.16 16.80 34.88
N SER A 336 -6.85 16.58 34.95
CA SER A 336 -5.86 17.45 35.60
C SER A 336 -5.30 18.54 34.68
N ALA A 337 -5.59 18.51 33.38
CA ALA A 337 -5.11 19.53 32.45
C ALA A 337 -5.71 20.90 32.84
N MET A 338 -4.84 21.89 32.99
CA MET A 338 -5.21 23.22 33.48
C MET A 338 -5.56 24.15 32.33
N TRP A 339 -6.68 24.84 32.46
CA TRP A 339 -7.04 25.95 31.59
C TRP A 339 -6.30 27.21 32.03
N GLN A 340 -5.69 27.89 31.08
CA GLN A 340 -5.09 29.21 31.25
C GLN A 340 -6.09 30.25 30.74
N LYS A 341 -6.42 31.23 31.58
CA LYS A 341 -7.30 32.35 31.22
C LYS A 341 -6.47 33.44 30.55
N HIS A 342 -6.99 33.98 29.45
CA HIS A 342 -6.43 35.11 28.73
C HIS A 342 -7.51 36.19 28.68
N THR A 343 -7.13 37.42 29.00
CA THR A 343 -8.02 38.59 28.88
C THR A 343 -7.23 39.67 28.14
N GLY A 344 -7.72 40.11 27.00
CA GLY A 344 -7.10 41.19 26.25
C GLY A 344 -7.18 42.50 27.04
N THR A 345 -6.03 43.11 27.35
CA THR A 345 -5.93 44.53 27.72
C THR A 345 -5.27 45.25 26.56
N SER A 346 -6.04 45.59 25.54
CA SER A 346 -5.62 46.56 24.52
C SER A 346 -6.84 47.03 23.74
N SER A 347 -7.20 48.29 23.95
CA SER A 347 -8.01 49.09 23.05
C SER A 347 -7.36 49.11 21.67
N CYS A 348 -7.75 48.18 20.81
CA CYS A 348 -7.64 48.33 19.37
C CYS A 348 -9.07 48.35 18.83
N SER A 349 -9.50 49.55 18.46
CA SER A 349 -10.70 49.79 17.65
C SER A 349 -10.78 48.79 16.49
N PRO A 350 -11.98 48.46 15.99
CA PRO A 350 -12.20 47.38 15.01
C PRO A 350 -11.68 47.69 13.59
N ALA A 351 -10.62 48.50 13.45
CA ALA A 351 -10.06 48.94 12.17
C ALA A 351 -8.53 48.81 12.03
N ALA A 352 -7.79 48.25 13.00
CA ALA A 352 -6.31 48.26 12.98
C ALA A 352 -5.61 46.90 13.10
N SER A 353 -6.21 45.80 12.63
CA SER A 353 -5.56 44.48 12.56
C SER A 353 -5.00 44.12 11.17
N ILE A 354 -4.99 45.06 10.22
CA ILE A 354 -4.25 44.92 8.96
C ILE A 354 -2.95 45.74 9.12
N LEU A 355 -1.78 45.10 8.97
CA LEU A 355 -0.42 45.69 8.96
C LEU A 355 0.41 45.72 10.26
N ARG A 356 0.31 44.72 11.14
CA ARG A 356 1.56 44.23 11.77
C ARG A 356 2.17 43.24 10.78
N ARG A 357 3.11 43.69 9.94
CA ARG A 357 4.05 42.80 9.24
C ARG A 357 4.70 41.93 10.31
N ARG A 358 4.19 40.72 10.50
CA ARG A 358 4.84 39.67 11.28
C ARG A 358 5.90 39.06 10.37
N ASP A 359 7.12 38.94 10.88
CA ASP A 359 8.19 38.27 10.14
C ASP A 359 7.75 36.84 9.80
N SER A 360 7.97 36.45 8.54
CA SER A 360 7.54 35.20 7.92
C SER A 360 8.12 33.92 8.55
N PHE A 361 8.85 34.05 9.65
CA PHE A 361 9.50 32.95 10.37
C PHE A 361 8.71 32.46 11.62
N GLN A 362 7.65 33.14 12.05
CA GLN A 362 6.88 32.76 13.25
C GLN A 362 5.52 32.11 12.98
N SER A 363 5.12 31.92 11.72
CA SER A 363 3.74 31.61 11.35
C SER A 363 3.31 30.14 11.47
N THR A 364 4.14 29.22 11.95
CA THR A 364 3.83 27.78 11.91
C THR A 364 3.75 27.06 13.27
N SER A 365 3.98 27.74 14.40
CA SER A 365 4.18 27.04 15.68
C SER A 365 3.66 27.72 16.94
N SER A 366 2.83 28.77 16.83
CA SER A 366 2.21 29.37 18.03
C SER A 366 0.90 28.67 18.40
N VAL A 367 0.66 28.46 19.69
CA VAL A 367 -0.60 27.89 20.24
C VAL A 367 -1.84 28.67 19.81
N GLU A 368 -1.68 29.98 19.53
CA GLU A 368 -2.73 30.89 19.08
C GLU A 368 -3.05 30.75 17.59
N SER A 369 -2.05 30.46 16.73
CA SER A 369 -2.27 30.34 15.28
C SER A 369 -3.00 29.06 14.90
N LEU A 370 -2.81 27.96 15.63
CA LEU A 370 -3.47 26.67 15.34
C LEU A 370 -4.91 26.60 15.84
N THR A 371 -5.19 27.14 17.03
CA THR A 371 -6.56 27.13 17.57
C THR A 371 -7.39 28.28 17.04
N GLY A 372 -6.82 29.49 16.95
CA GLY A 372 -7.52 30.71 16.49
C GLY A 372 -8.81 31.01 17.27
N PRO A 373 -9.39 32.22 17.15
CA PRO A 373 -10.75 32.46 17.62
C PRO A 373 -11.75 31.49 16.97
N SER A 374 -12.74 31.06 17.72
CA SER A 374 -13.86 30.30 17.17
C SER A 374 -14.77 31.20 16.34
N ALA A 375 -15.52 30.62 15.40
CA ALA A 375 -16.28 31.41 14.44
C ALA A 375 -17.32 32.32 15.12
N GLY A 376 -17.23 33.63 14.88
CA GLY A 376 -18.14 34.63 15.46
C GLY A 376 -17.82 35.02 16.91
N TYR A 377 -16.64 34.66 17.44
CA TYR A 377 -16.18 35.15 18.73
C TYR A 377 -15.68 36.61 18.62
N ALA A 378 -16.29 37.49 19.41
CA ALA A 378 -15.95 38.92 19.50
C ALA A 378 -15.61 39.37 20.93
N GLY A 379 -15.40 38.41 21.85
CA GLY A 379 -15.06 38.69 23.24
C GLY A 379 -13.56 38.95 23.44
N GLU A 380 -13.21 39.46 24.63
CA GLU A 380 -11.82 39.72 25.01
C GLU A 380 -11.22 38.64 25.92
N THR A 381 -12.07 37.82 26.55
CA THR A 381 -11.66 36.76 27.48
C THR A 381 -11.82 35.36 26.88
N PHE A 382 -10.73 34.62 26.74
CA PHE A 382 -10.72 33.23 26.26
C PHE A 382 -9.83 32.34 27.13
N TYR A 383 -9.98 31.03 27.01
CA TYR A 383 -9.21 30.07 27.78
C TYR A 383 -8.45 29.13 26.84
N THR A 384 -7.22 28.74 27.20
CA THR A 384 -6.46 27.74 26.44
C THR A 384 -5.96 26.62 27.32
N ALA A 385 -5.77 25.43 26.75
CA ALA A 385 -5.10 24.31 27.39
C ALA A 385 -4.31 23.53 26.35
N SER A 386 -3.21 22.90 26.76
CA SER A 386 -2.42 22.02 25.88
C SER A 386 -2.24 20.65 26.52
N ILE A 387 -2.46 19.60 25.73
CA ILE A 387 -2.35 18.21 26.17
C ILE A 387 -1.32 17.51 25.32
N LEU A 388 -0.33 16.94 26.01
CA LEU A 388 0.70 16.08 25.45
C LEU A 388 0.17 14.64 25.32
N VAL A 389 0.07 14.14 24.10
CA VAL A 389 -0.50 12.83 23.76
C VAL A 389 0.56 11.93 23.14
N PRO A 390 1.20 11.05 23.94
CA PRO A 390 2.10 10.04 23.40
C PRO A 390 1.30 8.94 22.72
N THR A 391 1.75 8.56 21.52
CA THR A 391 1.11 7.55 20.69
C THR A 391 2.12 6.51 20.26
N SER A 392 2.00 5.33 20.85
CA SER A 392 2.81 4.15 20.51
C SER A 392 1.98 3.17 19.70
N LEU A 393 2.60 2.51 18.72
CA LEU A 393 1.98 1.47 17.92
C LEU A 393 1.81 0.17 18.71
N SER A 394 0.84 -0.65 18.31
CA SER A 394 0.56 -1.94 18.94
C SER A 394 1.43 -3.04 18.34
N LEU A 395 2.21 -3.75 19.16
CA LEU A 395 3.08 -4.84 18.69
C LEU A 395 2.32 -6.06 18.10
N THR A 396 1.00 -6.07 18.18
CA THR A 396 0.15 -7.15 17.63
C THR A 396 -0.11 -7.06 16.13
N ARG A 397 0.34 -5.99 15.47
CA ARG A 397 0.12 -5.74 14.04
C ARG A 397 1.44 -5.48 13.33
N ALA A 398 1.51 -5.82 12.05
CA ALA A 398 2.61 -5.43 11.19
C ALA A 398 2.28 -4.05 10.59
N TYR A 399 3.14 -3.06 10.83
CA TYR A 399 2.99 -1.74 10.22
C TYR A 399 3.92 -1.64 9.02
N LEU A 400 3.42 -1.03 7.94
CA LEU A 400 4.17 -0.82 6.71
C LEU A 400 4.44 0.68 6.56
N PRO A 401 5.55 1.09 5.93
CA PRO A 401 5.75 2.48 5.60
C PRO A 401 4.62 2.99 4.71
N THR A 402 4.32 4.28 4.82
CA THR A 402 3.41 4.97 3.90
C THR A 402 3.99 4.87 2.49
N PHE A 403 3.18 4.41 1.53
CA PHE A 403 3.64 4.23 0.15
C PHE A 403 2.52 4.49 -0.85
N HIS A 404 2.93 4.80 -2.08
CA HIS A 404 2.05 5.01 -3.22
C HIS A 404 2.58 4.27 -4.44
N SER A 405 1.73 3.50 -5.09
CA SER A 405 2.04 2.78 -6.33
C SER A 405 0.87 2.91 -7.31
N CYS A 406 1.10 2.53 -8.55
CA CYS A 406 0.09 2.59 -9.62
C CYS A 406 -1.27 2.03 -9.18
N LEU A 407 -1.31 0.87 -8.52
CA LEU A 407 -2.55 0.15 -8.24
C LEU A 407 -2.98 0.19 -6.77
N SER A 408 -2.07 0.52 -5.87
CA SER A 408 -2.38 0.53 -4.43
C SER A 408 -1.57 1.57 -3.66
N SER A 409 -2.11 2.02 -2.54
CA SER A 409 -1.42 2.94 -1.62
C SER A 409 -1.80 2.62 -0.18
N ARG A 410 -0.90 2.92 0.76
CA ARG A 410 -1.13 2.81 2.20
C ARG A 410 -0.90 4.16 2.87
N THR A 411 -1.92 4.73 3.48
CA THR A 411 -1.81 5.95 4.31
C THR A 411 -2.37 5.70 5.72
N TYR A 412 -2.03 6.58 6.65
CA TYR A 412 -2.49 6.47 8.04
C TYR A 412 -3.09 7.79 8.54
N ALA A 413 -4.15 7.67 9.33
CA ALA A 413 -4.75 8.79 10.05
C ALA A 413 -4.78 8.49 11.55
N LEU A 414 -4.34 9.43 12.36
CA LEU A 414 -4.43 9.37 13.82
C LEU A 414 -5.70 10.08 14.28
N GLU A 415 -6.68 9.30 14.73
CA GLU A 415 -7.88 9.81 15.37
C GLU A 415 -7.58 10.11 16.84
N ILE A 416 -7.68 11.38 17.24
CA ILE A 416 -7.55 11.80 18.65
C ILE A 416 -8.89 12.31 19.11
N SER A 417 -9.48 11.65 20.10
CA SER A 417 -10.77 12.00 20.65
C SER A 417 -10.66 12.44 22.11
N LEU A 418 -11.37 13.50 22.47
CA LEU A 418 -11.41 14.08 23.81
C LEU A 418 -12.85 14.17 24.31
N SER A 419 -13.12 13.66 25.51
CA SER A 419 -14.37 13.93 26.23
C SER A 419 -14.22 15.10 27.20
N TYR A 420 -15.32 15.79 27.48
CA TYR A 420 -15.38 16.86 28.48
C TYR A 420 -16.70 16.84 29.24
N HIS A 421 -16.74 17.52 30.38
CA HIS A 421 -17.86 17.59 31.29
C HIS A 421 -18.26 19.04 31.52
N THR A 422 -19.56 19.31 31.42
CA THR A 422 -20.16 20.62 31.70
C THR A 422 -20.82 20.62 33.08
N PRO A 423 -21.01 21.80 33.71
CA PRO A 423 -21.83 21.89 34.91
C PRO A 423 -23.25 21.35 34.63
N ASN A 424 -23.69 20.40 35.45
CA ASN A 424 -24.89 19.56 35.31
C ASN A 424 -24.76 18.36 34.37
N ALA A 425 -25.38 17.24 34.78
CA ALA A 425 -25.25 15.95 34.13
C ALA A 425 -25.86 15.95 32.71
N ASN A 426 -25.04 15.61 31.71
CA ASN A 426 -25.51 15.08 30.44
C ASN A 426 -25.64 13.54 30.59
N LEU A 427 -26.60 12.93 29.89
CA LEU A 427 -26.75 11.46 29.82
C LEU A 427 -25.46 10.78 29.34
N THR A 428 -24.71 11.44 28.45
CA THR A 428 -23.40 11.00 27.95
C THR A 428 -22.42 12.17 27.92
N ALA A 429 -21.13 11.89 28.14
CA ALA A 429 -20.09 12.92 28.07
C ALA A 429 -19.90 13.36 26.60
N PRO A 430 -20.03 14.66 26.27
CA PRO A 430 -19.78 15.14 24.92
C PRO A 430 -18.32 14.96 24.52
N THR A 431 -18.10 14.72 23.21
CA THR A 431 -16.77 14.44 22.65
C THR A 431 -16.42 15.36 21.48
N LEU A 432 -15.11 15.56 21.28
CA LEU A 432 -14.47 16.18 20.12
C LEU A 432 -13.51 15.17 19.51
N ALA A 433 -13.31 15.20 18.19
CA ALA A 433 -12.34 14.35 17.53
C ALA A 433 -11.58 15.13 16.44
N LEU A 434 -10.29 14.88 16.37
CA LEU A 434 -9.41 15.25 15.26
C LEU A 434 -9.06 14.00 14.45
N LEU A 435 -8.78 14.18 13.16
CA LEU A 435 -8.23 13.16 12.26
C LEU A 435 -6.95 13.74 11.64
N LEU A 436 -5.80 13.43 12.24
CA LEU A 436 -4.52 13.97 11.81
C LEU A 436 -3.88 13.03 10.79
N PRO A 437 -3.27 13.52 9.70
CA PRO A 437 -2.40 12.70 8.87
C PRO A 437 -1.20 12.28 9.72
N VAL A 438 -0.83 11.00 9.63
CA VAL A 438 0.41 10.50 10.24
C VAL A 438 1.11 9.61 9.23
N GLN A 439 2.41 9.76 9.12
CA GLN A 439 3.23 8.91 8.27
C GLN A 439 3.82 7.79 9.11
N ILE A 440 3.94 6.61 8.51
CA ILE A 440 4.82 5.57 9.02
C ILE A 440 6.05 5.58 8.10
N SER A 441 7.22 5.77 8.67
CA SER A 441 8.51 5.72 7.98
C SER A 441 9.28 4.49 8.46
N THR A 442 10.42 4.19 7.84
CA THR A 442 11.35 3.19 8.40
C THR A 442 12.32 3.84 9.39
N THR A 443 12.91 3.03 10.28
CA THR A 443 13.99 3.46 11.17
C THR A 443 15.25 3.82 10.41
N GLU A 444 15.51 3.14 9.30
CA GLU A 444 16.59 3.42 8.39
C GLU A 444 16.07 4.31 7.25
N SER A 445 16.73 5.45 7.06
CA SER A 445 16.51 6.38 5.96
C SER A 445 17.10 5.84 4.65
N LEU A 446 16.67 6.40 3.52
CA LEU A 446 17.21 6.05 2.21
C LEU A 446 18.68 6.42 2.08
N ALA A 447 19.07 7.55 2.68
CA ALA A 447 20.45 7.99 2.74
C ALA A 447 21.35 7.04 3.55
N GLU A 448 20.86 6.56 4.70
CA GLU A 448 21.58 5.57 5.52
C GLU A 448 21.70 4.23 4.79
N ALA A 449 20.62 3.75 4.17
CA ALA A 449 20.64 2.54 3.34
C ALA A 449 21.69 2.65 2.21
N SER A 450 21.74 3.79 1.55
CA SER A 450 22.71 4.08 0.48
C SER A 450 24.15 4.16 1.01
N ALA A 451 24.36 4.71 2.20
CA ALA A 451 25.69 4.75 2.81
C ALA A 451 26.16 3.36 3.28
N ALA A 452 25.25 2.52 3.79
CA ALA A 452 25.56 1.21 4.34
C ALA A 452 25.73 0.13 3.25
N ARG A 453 24.93 0.21 2.18
CA ARG A 453 24.80 -0.84 1.16
C ARG A 453 25.00 -0.37 -0.28
N GLY A 454 25.09 0.93 -0.50
CA GLY A 454 25.39 1.49 -1.81
C GLY A 454 26.82 1.17 -2.25
N ASP A 455 27.00 1.11 -3.57
CA ASP A 455 28.32 0.87 -4.17
C ASP A 455 29.12 2.19 -4.20
N PRO A 456 30.25 2.29 -3.49
CA PRO A 456 31.06 3.52 -3.44
C PRO A 456 31.59 3.95 -4.82
N GLU A 457 31.69 3.06 -5.81
CA GLU A 457 32.14 3.41 -7.16
C GLU A 457 31.11 4.24 -7.95
N ARG A 458 29.82 4.16 -7.62
CA ARG A 458 28.77 4.88 -8.34
C ARG A 458 28.59 6.33 -7.89
N ALA A 459 29.01 6.66 -6.68
CA ALA A 459 28.95 8.02 -6.15
C ALA A 459 30.00 8.96 -6.77
N GLY A 460 31.09 8.43 -7.33
CA GLY A 460 32.18 9.22 -7.93
C GLY A 460 31.98 9.64 -9.40
N ASN A 461 31.09 8.96 -10.14
CA ASN A 461 31.03 9.05 -11.61
C ASN A 461 29.73 9.66 -12.16
N SER A 462 29.03 10.48 -11.38
CA SER A 462 27.76 11.11 -11.78
C SER A 462 27.85 11.98 -13.05
N TYR A 463 29.04 12.46 -13.41
CA TYR A 463 29.21 13.41 -14.52
C TYR A 463 29.61 12.73 -15.84
N ASP A 464 30.38 11.64 -15.78
CA ASP A 464 30.89 10.93 -16.98
C ASP A 464 29.89 9.90 -17.54
N GLU A 465 28.96 9.39 -16.73
CA GLU A 465 27.93 8.45 -17.20
C GLU A 465 26.90 9.11 -18.14
N PHE A 466 26.83 10.45 -18.17
CA PHE A 466 25.95 11.22 -19.05
C PHE A 466 26.47 11.30 -20.50
N PHE A 467 27.77 11.08 -20.72
CA PHE A 467 28.43 11.21 -22.02
C PHE A 467 28.94 9.90 -22.63
N THR A 468 28.71 8.76 -21.96
CA THR A 468 29.05 7.45 -22.53
C THR A 468 27.95 6.97 -23.47
N PRO A 469 28.23 6.77 -24.77
CA PRO A 469 27.24 6.22 -25.68
C PRO A 469 26.94 4.78 -25.28
N ARG A 470 25.75 4.54 -24.73
CA ARG A 470 25.27 3.19 -24.45
C ARG A 470 24.95 2.51 -25.79
N SER A 471 25.67 1.44 -26.10
CA SER A 471 25.32 0.56 -27.22
C SER A 471 23.99 -0.12 -26.92
N ILE A 472 22.91 0.41 -27.47
CA ILE A 472 21.60 -0.27 -27.48
C ILE A 472 21.70 -1.36 -28.55
N ALA A 473 21.91 -2.61 -28.14
CA ALA A 473 21.63 -3.73 -29.03
C ALA A 473 20.15 -3.65 -29.45
N PRO A 474 19.81 -3.71 -30.74
CA PRO A 474 18.43 -3.69 -31.17
C PRO A 474 17.67 -4.86 -30.51
N PRO A 475 16.42 -4.65 -30.04
CA PRO A 475 15.63 -5.76 -29.51
C PRO A 475 15.47 -6.82 -30.60
N GLN A 476 15.72 -8.09 -30.25
CA GLN A 476 15.47 -9.20 -31.16
C GLN A 476 13.98 -9.24 -31.51
N ALA A 477 13.66 -9.39 -32.79
CA ALA A 477 12.33 -9.24 -33.36
C ALA A 477 11.25 -10.11 -32.67
N GLU A 478 11.65 -11.22 -32.07
CA GLU A 478 10.78 -12.18 -31.36
C GLU A 478 10.15 -11.65 -30.06
N PHE A 479 10.60 -10.48 -29.55
CA PHE A 479 10.06 -9.88 -28.32
C PHE A 479 9.12 -8.68 -28.56
N THR A 480 8.79 -8.35 -29.81
CA THR A 480 7.96 -7.16 -30.13
C THR A 480 6.45 -7.43 -30.07
N GLU A 481 6.02 -8.69 -29.92
CA GLU A 481 4.59 -9.04 -29.94
C GLU A 481 4.15 -9.71 -28.63
N ARG A 482 3.91 -8.91 -27.58
CA ARG A 482 3.00 -9.25 -26.46
C ARG A 482 2.79 -8.06 -25.52
N SER A 483 2.34 -6.95 -26.10
CA SER A 483 1.58 -5.94 -25.33
C SER A 483 0.15 -5.99 -25.81
N SER A 484 -0.65 -6.90 -25.28
CA SER A 484 -2.10 -6.88 -25.48
C SER A 484 -2.72 -5.81 -24.57
N THR A 485 -2.52 -4.55 -24.92
CA THR A 485 -3.40 -3.48 -24.47
C THR A 485 -4.62 -3.49 -25.40
N LEU A 486 -5.79 -3.83 -24.84
CA LEU A 486 -7.07 -3.69 -25.54
C LEU A 486 -7.25 -2.21 -25.93
N SER A 487 -6.99 -1.92 -27.20
CA SER A 487 -7.29 -0.63 -27.82
C SER A 487 -8.79 -0.55 -28.05
N MET A 488 -9.47 0.23 -27.21
CA MET A 488 -10.81 0.72 -27.51
C MET A 488 -10.68 1.81 -28.57
N GLY A 489 -11.09 1.49 -29.80
CA GLY A 489 -11.16 2.44 -30.91
C GLY A 489 -12.08 3.64 -30.62
N PRO A 490 -11.91 4.76 -31.35
CA PRO A 490 -12.52 6.03 -31.01
C PRO A 490 -14.01 6.05 -31.32
N ARG A 491 -14.83 6.43 -30.34
CA ARG A 491 -16.22 6.82 -30.56
C ARG A 491 -16.27 8.31 -30.93
N GLN A 492 -16.34 8.59 -32.22
CA GLN A 492 -16.80 9.87 -32.75
C GLN A 492 -18.28 9.72 -33.09
N GLY A 493 -19.13 10.52 -32.44
CA GLY A 493 -20.54 10.58 -32.76
C GLY A 493 -20.80 11.47 -33.97
N ARG A 494 -21.68 11.02 -34.88
CA ARG A 494 -22.73 11.85 -35.47
C ARG A 494 -23.73 10.99 -36.24
N SER A 495 -25.00 11.27 -36.02
CA SER A 495 -26.13 10.83 -36.84
C SER A 495 -25.94 11.22 -38.31
N ASP A 496 -26.38 10.38 -39.24
CA ASP A 496 -27.47 10.70 -40.19
C ASP A 496 -27.73 9.54 -41.19
N THR A 497 -28.99 9.10 -41.16
CA THR A 497 -29.91 8.74 -42.26
C THR A 497 -29.49 8.01 -43.56
N LEU A 498 -30.29 6.95 -43.84
CA LEU A 498 -30.91 6.52 -45.13
C LEU A 498 -30.15 5.62 -46.15
N VAL A 499 -30.78 4.43 -46.35
CA VAL A 499 -31.08 3.69 -47.60
C VAL A 499 -30.01 2.79 -48.24
N SER A 500 -30.38 1.49 -48.28
CA SER A 500 -30.30 0.44 -49.34
C SER A 500 -29.06 0.38 -50.25
N THR A 501 -28.53 -0.77 -50.68
CA THR A 501 -29.17 -2.00 -51.21
C THR A 501 -28.05 -3.03 -51.49
N THR A 502 -28.32 -4.33 -51.29
CA THR A 502 -27.82 -5.53 -52.04
C THR A 502 -26.32 -5.70 -52.32
N SER A 503 -25.67 -6.84 -52.06
CA SER A 503 -25.96 -8.15 -52.66
C SER A 503 -25.23 -9.30 -51.94
N ALA A 504 -25.85 -10.48 -52.02
CA ALA A 504 -25.52 -11.72 -51.33
C ALA A 504 -24.41 -12.57 -51.98
N THR A 505 -23.79 -13.44 -51.17
CA THR A 505 -23.58 -14.90 -51.41
C THR A 505 -22.87 -15.51 -50.17
N SER A 506 -23.63 -16.14 -49.27
CA SER A 506 -23.82 -17.61 -49.11
C SER A 506 -22.64 -18.32 -48.42
N THR A 507 -22.69 -18.46 -47.09
CA THR A 507 -23.05 -19.67 -46.29
C THR A 507 -22.05 -20.84 -46.31
N MET A 508 -21.45 -21.14 -45.15
CA MET A 508 -21.72 -22.39 -44.40
C MET A 508 -21.20 -22.32 -42.94
N SER A 509 -22.15 -22.46 -42.02
CA SER A 509 -22.22 -23.18 -40.73
C SER A 509 -21.05 -23.21 -39.72
N PRO A 510 -21.32 -22.84 -38.44
CA PRO A 510 -20.42 -23.07 -37.30
C PRO A 510 -20.56 -24.49 -36.71
N PRO A 511 -19.52 -25.03 -36.04
CA PRO A 511 -19.56 -26.37 -35.46
C PRO A 511 -20.46 -26.45 -34.21
N GLU A 512 -21.20 -27.55 -34.13
CA GLU A 512 -22.12 -27.95 -33.07
C GLU A 512 -21.40 -28.27 -31.74
N TYR A 513 -22.06 -27.95 -30.63
CA TYR A 513 -21.70 -28.38 -29.28
C TYR A 513 -22.53 -29.61 -28.88
N SER A 514 -21.86 -30.68 -28.47
CA SER A 514 -22.48 -31.80 -27.73
C SER A 514 -22.17 -31.68 -26.24
N PRO A 515 -23.16 -31.75 -25.33
CA PRO A 515 -22.94 -31.85 -23.90
C PRO A 515 -22.86 -33.32 -23.47
N VAL A 516 -21.73 -33.74 -22.89
CA VAL A 516 -21.61 -35.02 -22.19
C VAL A 516 -21.83 -34.79 -20.70
N SER A 517 -22.90 -35.40 -20.20
CA SER A 517 -23.29 -35.50 -18.80
C SER A 517 -22.37 -36.48 -18.04
N SER A 518 -22.00 -36.13 -16.81
CA SER A 518 -21.33 -37.02 -15.85
C SER A 518 -22.34 -37.49 -14.79
N PRO A 519 -22.31 -38.76 -14.35
CA PRO A 519 -23.26 -39.27 -13.35
C PRO A 519 -22.72 -39.07 -11.94
N CYS A 520 -23.51 -38.45 -11.05
CA CYS A 520 -23.26 -38.52 -9.62
C CYS A 520 -24.51 -39.06 -8.91
N ALA A 521 -24.33 -40.22 -8.29
CA ALA A 521 -25.36 -40.98 -7.59
C ALA A 521 -25.90 -40.22 -6.37
N ARG A 522 -27.23 -40.09 -6.28
CA ARG A 522 -27.95 -39.77 -5.04
C ARG A 522 -28.45 -41.07 -4.41
N ARG A 523 -27.99 -41.35 -3.19
CA ARG A 523 -28.62 -42.32 -2.28
C ARG A 523 -29.96 -41.74 -1.82
N THR A 524 -31.05 -42.42 -2.14
CA THR A 524 -32.37 -42.24 -1.53
C THR A 524 -32.47 -43.13 -0.29
N GLY A 525 -32.69 -42.51 0.87
CA GLY A 525 -33.17 -43.20 2.07
C GLY A 525 -34.67 -43.43 1.95
N VAL A 526 -35.10 -44.67 2.17
CA VAL A 526 -36.50 -45.08 2.29
C VAL A 526 -36.83 -45.19 3.78
N MET A 527 -37.89 -44.50 4.18
CA MET A 527 -38.54 -44.59 5.49
C MET A 527 -39.72 -45.56 5.33
N THR A 528 -39.76 -46.62 6.14
CA THR A 528 -40.98 -47.40 6.36
C THR A 528 -41.06 -47.81 7.82
N ALA A 529 -42.30 -47.74 8.33
CA ALA A 529 -42.78 -47.93 9.69
C ALA A 529 -42.34 -49.23 10.40
N CYS A 530 -41.96 -49.10 11.67
CA CYS A 530 -42.75 -49.48 12.87
C CYS A 530 -42.04 -48.93 14.11
#